data_AF-A0A7Y3K0L6-F1
#
_entry.id   AF-A0A7Y3K0L6-F1
#
_cell.length_a   1.000
_cell.length_b   1.000
_cell.length_c   1.000
_cell.angle_alpha   90.00
_cell.angle_beta   90.00
_cell.angle_gamma   90.00
#
_symmetry.space_group_name_H-M   'P 1'
#
loop_
_entity.id
_entity.type
_entity.pdbx_description
1 polymer ?
#
loop_
_entity_poly.entity_id
_entity_poly.type
_entity_poly.pdbx_seq_one_letter_code
_entity_poly.pdbx_strand_id
1 'polypeptide(L)'
;MPSDWRHELQHAVRAAKAQVSGCQHIEYMHHARLVAATLQAFGDDARALFFIEELVGNGRIPRPDLIVLHPRLGVAVIENKGVQLADIVAVRNTTPQMVRSGALKSEAPYHQAEKVLLRLRDLMERRVSGIHRLANSLFPEIVSAAAAAIDVA
;
A
#
# COMPACT_ATOMS: atom_id res chain seq x y z
N MET A 1 -2.04 -12.17 29.93
CA MET A 1 -3.32 -12.26 29.21
C MET A 1 -3.00 -12.27 27.72
N PRO A 2 -3.46 -13.26 26.92
CA PRO A 2 -3.36 -13.13 25.47
C PRO A 2 -4.13 -11.87 25.08
N SER A 3 -3.47 -10.89 24.46
CA SER A 3 -4.13 -9.67 23.98
C SER A 3 -5.22 -10.07 22.99
N ASP A 4 -6.47 -9.69 23.24
CA ASP A 4 -7.56 -9.89 22.29
C ASP A 4 -7.41 -8.93 21.12
N TRP A 5 -6.52 -9.30 20.19
CA TRP A 5 -6.16 -8.52 19.02
C TRP A 5 -7.35 -8.18 18.14
N ARG A 6 -8.43 -8.98 18.20
CA ARG A 6 -9.69 -8.68 17.48
C ARG A 6 -10.35 -7.46 18.07
N HIS A 7 -10.41 -7.38 19.40
CA HIS A 7 -10.97 -6.23 20.10
C HIS A 7 -10.12 -4.97 19.87
N GLU A 8 -8.79 -5.08 19.93
CA GLU A 8 -7.86 -3.98 19.63
C GLU A 8 -8.05 -3.45 18.20
N LEU A 9 -8.13 -4.35 17.22
CA LEU A 9 -8.38 -3.99 15.82
C LEU A 9 -9.75 -3.32 15.65
N GLN A 10 -10.82 -3.89 16.23
CA GLN A 10 -12.16 -3.32 16.16
C GLN A 10 -12.21 -1.92 16.77
N HIS A 11 -11.53 -1.72 17.90
CA HIS A 11 -11.42 -0.41 18.53
C HIS A 11 -10.68 0.58 17.61
N ALA A 12 -9.54 0.19 17.03
CA ALA A 12 -8.78 1.03 16.12
C ALA A 12 -9.60 1.42 14.87
N VAL A 13 -10.33 0.47 14.28
CA VAL A 13 -11.20 0.73 13.11
C VAL A 13 -12.34 1.69 13.48
N ARG A 14 -12.97 1.52 14.64
CA ARG A 14 -14.05 2.43 15.10
C ARG A 14 -13.56 3.83 15.45
N ALA A 15 -12.34 3.94 15.98
CA ALA A 15 -11.74 5.21 16.35
C ALA A 15 -11.21 6.00 15.13
N ALA A 16 -10.91 5.30 14.03
CA ALA A 16 -10.45 5.93 12.80
C ALA A 16 -11.58 6.75 12.15
N LYS A 17 -11.22 7.94 11.67
CA LYS A 17 -12.05 8.80 10.82
C LYS A 17 -11.89 8.45 9.33
N ALA A 18 -10.87 7.66 8.99
CA ALA A 18 -10.54 7.19 7.65
C ALA A 18 -11.51 6.12 7.12
N GLN A 19 -11.50 5.90 5.81
CA GLN A 19 -12.21 4.77 5.21
C GLN A 19 -11.34 3.51 5.27
N VAL A 20 -11.91 2.42 5.78
CA VAL A 20 -11.20 1.15 5.98
C VAL A 20 -11.96 0.03 5.26
N SER A 21 -11.27 -0.72 4.41
CA SER A 21 -11.82 -1.87 3.68
C SER A 21 -11.00 -3.13 3.96
N GLY A 22 -11.68 -4.26 4.07
CA GLY A 22 -11.06 -5.59 4.15
C GLY A 22 -10.71 -6.07 5.57
N CYS A 23 -11.06 -5.31 6.62
CA CYS A 23 -10.71 -5.65 8.01
C CYS A 23 -11.35 -6.97 8.50
N GLN A 24 -12.48 -7.36 7.92
CA GLN A 24 -13.18 -8.61 8.22
C GLN A 24 -12.42 -9.88 7.77
N HIS A 25 -11.39 -9.74 6.94
CA HIS A 25 -10.61 -10.85 6.39
C HIS A 25 -9.30 -11.13 7.14
N ILE A 26 -9.03 -10.40 8.24
CA ILE A 26 -7.82 -10.61 9.04
C ILE A 26 -7.97 -11.85 9.94
N GLU A 27 -7.15 -12.87 9.67
CA GLU A 27 -7.17 -14.13 10.43
C GLU A 27 -6.08 -14.22 11.52
N TYR A 28 -5.02 -13.39 11.42
CA TYR A 28 -3.82 -13.53 12.27
C TYR A 28 -3.47 -12.25 13.04
N MET A 29 -2.98 -12.45 14.27
CA MET A 29 -2.66 -11.37 15.22
C MET A 29 -1.66 -10.34 14.70
N HIS A 30 -0.62 -10.77 13.99
CA HIS A 30 0.43 -9.86 13.51
C HIS A 30 -0.09 -8.90 12.44
N HIS A 31 -0.98 -9.37 11.57
CA HIS A 31 -1.65 -8.56 10.57
C HIS A 31 -2.63 -7.58 11.23
N ALA A 32 -3.41 -8.05 12.21
CA ALA A 32 -4.30 -7.19 12.99
C ALA A 32 -3.55 -6.06 13.71
N ARG A 33 -2.42 -6.37 14.34
CA ARG A 33 -1.57 -5.37 15.02
C ARG A 33 -0.96 -4.37 14.05
N LEU A 34 -0.50 -4.83 12.88
CA LEU A 34 -0.02 -3.92 11.83
C LEU A 34 -1.11 -2.92 11.45
N VAL A 35 -2.31 -3.41 11.13
CA VAL A 35 -3.44 -2.57 10.72
C VAL A 35 -3.82 -1.60 11.85
N ALA A 36 -3.96 -2.09 13.08
CA ALA A 36 -4.32 -1.26 14.23
C ALA A 36 -3.29 -0.14 14.48
N ALA A 37 -2.00 -0.44 14.45
CA ALA A 37 -0.94 0.55 14.62
C ALA A 37 -0.95 1.60 13.49
N THR A 38 -1.20 1.16 12.26
CA THR A 38 -1.25 2.08 11.11
C THR A 38 -2.48 2.99 11.15
N LEU A 39 -3.63 2.46 11.59
CA LEU A 39 -4.85 3.26 11.84
C LEU A 39 -4.67 4.24 13.00
N GLN A 40 -3.96 3.87 14.06
CA GLN A 40 -3.65 4.79 15.15
C GLN A 40 -2.75 5.94 14.69
N ALA A 41 -1.80 5.67 13.78
CA ALA A 41 -0.86 6.67 13.29
C ALA A 41 -1.44 7.60 12.21
N PHE A 42 -2.34 7.09 11.36
CA PHE A 42 -2.78 7.81 10.15
C PHE A 42 -4.30 7.80 9.94
N GLY A 43 -5.07 7.23 10.86
CA GLY A 43 -6.52 7.09 10.74
C GLY A 43 -7.32 8.32 11.17
N ASP A 44 -6.67 9.40 11.59
CA ASP A 44 -7.33 10.64 12.02
C ASP A 44 -7.73 11.57 10.87
N ASP A 45 -7.20 11.36 9.66
CA ASP A 45 -7.60 12.07 8.44
C ASP A 45 -8.74 11.34 7.71
N ALA A 46 -9.89 11.99 7.57
CA ALA A 46 -11.07 11.42 6.90
C ALA A 46 -10.88 11.16 5.38
N ARG A 47 -9.85 11.75 4.78
CA ARG A 47 -9.49 11.53 3.36
C ARG A 47 -8.58 10.31 3.19
N ALA A 48 -8.12 9.70 4.28
CA ALA A 48 -7.28 8.53 4.21
C ALA A 48 -8.11 7.27 3.86
N LEU A 49 -7.51 6.40 3.06
CA LEU A 49 -8.09 5.14 2.60
C LEU A 49 -7.14 4.01 2.97
N PHE A 50 -7.67 2.98 3.63
CA PHE A 50 -6.94 1.79 4.04
C PHE A 50 -7.53 0.58 3.34
N PHE A 51 -6.72 -0.10 2.53
CA PHE A 51 -7.09 -1.36 1.88
C PHE A 51 -6.27 -2.48 2.51
N ILE A 52 -6.95 -3.31 3.29
CA ILE A 52 -6.37 -4.49 3.94
C ILE A 52 -6.52 -5.67 2.98
N GLU A 53 -5.47 -6.48 2.83
CA GLU A 53 -5.53 -7.65 1.97
C GLU A 53 -6.70 -8.56 2.32
N GLU A 54 -7.50 -8.90 1.31
CA GLU A 54 -8.45 -10.00 1.37
C GLU A 54 -7.72 -11.25 0.90
N LEU A 55 -7.62 -12.26 1.77
CA LEU A 55 -7.00 -13.55 1.49
C LEU A 55 -7.91 -14.39 0.56
N VAL A 56 -8.32 -13.83 -0.59
CA VAL A 56 -9.15 -14.53 -1.57
C VAL A 56 -8.22 -15.37 -2.44
N GLY A 57 -8.27 -16.69 -2.23
CA GLY A 57 -7.35 -17.73 -2.71
C GLY A 57 -7.19 -17.93 -4.23
N ASN A 58 -7.25 -16.88 -5.05
CA ASN A 58 -7.00 -16.93 -6.49
C ASN A 58 -5.60 -16.41 -6.85
N GLY A 59 -4.59 -16.92 -6.13
CA GLY A 59 -3.21 -17.31 -6.52
C GLY A 59 -2.43 -16.69 -7.68
N ARG A 60 -2.74 -15.51 -8.23
CA ARG A 60 -1.98 -14.96 -9.38
C ARG A 60 -1.37 -13.58 -9.18
N ILE A 61 -1.77 -12.83 -8.16
CA ILE A 61 -1.21 -11.50 -7.90
C ILE A 61 -0.85 -11.42 -6.42
N PRO A 62 0.44 -11.29 -6.05
CA PRO A 62 0.81 -10.96 -4.69
C PRO A 62 0.15 -9.63 -4.33
N ARG A 63 -0.70 -9.63 -3.31
CA ARG A 63 -1.27 -8.40 -2.76
C ARG A 63 -0.52 -8.07 -1.47
N PRO A 64 -0.33 -6.78 -1.19
CA PRO A 64 0.32 -6.36 0.04
C PRO A 64 -0.67 -6.42 1.19
N ASP A 65 -0.16 -6.75 2.38
CA ASP A 65 -0.97 -6.90 3.60
C ASP A 65 -1.80 -5.64 3.90
N LEU A 66 -1.27 -4.45 3.59
CA LEU A 66 -1.96 -3.17 3.74
C LEU A 66 -1.52 -2.13 2.71
N ILE A 67 -2.47 -1.45 2.07
CA ILE A 67 -2.24 -0.24 1.29
C ILE A 67 -2.89 0.94 2.00
N VAL A 68 -2.14 2.03 2.17
CA VAL A 68 -2.62 3.29 2.73
C VAL A 68 -2.50 4.38 1.69
N LEU A 69 -3.63 5.02 1.36
CA LEU A 69 -3.64 6.28 0.62
C LEU A 69 -3.94 7.38 1.63
N HIS A 70 -2.99 8.28 1.85
CA HIS A 70 -3.14 9.32 2.87
C HIS A 70 -2.56 10.66 2.37
N PRO A 71 -3.24 11.80 2.56
CA PRO A 71 -2.83 13.09 1.96
C PRO A 71 -1.39 13.52 2.28
N ARG A 72 -0.90 13.22 3.48
CA ARG A 72 0.46 13.56 3.91
C ARG A 72 1.50 12.48 3.59
N LEU A 73 1.06 11.25 3.35
CA LEU A 73 1.94 10.09 3.14
C LEU A 73 2.09 9.75 1.65
N GLY A 74 1.13 10.17 0.83
CA GLY A 74 0.96 9.67 -0.52
C GLY A 74 0.39 8.26 -0.50
N VAL A 75 1.16 7.32 -1.06
CA VAL A 75 0.82 5.89 -1.10
C VAL A 75 1.85 5.12 -0.29
N ALA A 76 1.41 4.42 0.75
CA ALA A 76 2.23 3.45 1.46
C ALA A 76 1.72 2.04 1.18
N VAL A 77 2.65 1.14 0.87
CA VAL A 77 2.38 -0.28 0.67
C VAL A 77 3.18 -1.03 1.71
N ILE A 78 2.48 -1.76 2.59
CA ILE A 78 3.07 -2.42 3.74
C ILE A 78 2.88 -3.92 3.59
N GLU A 79 3.98 -4.64 3.76
CA GLU A 79 4.11 -6.08 3.64
C GLU A 79 4.66 -6.63 4.96
N ASN A 80 3.89 -7.47 5.63
CA ASN A 80 4.26 -8.23 6.80
C ASN A 80 4.40 -9.71 6.44
N LYS A 81 5.55 -10.09 5.85
CA LYS A 81 5.88 -11.47 5.48
C LYS A 81 6.21 -12.39 6.67
N GLY A 82 5.72 -12.07 7.87
CA GLY A 82 5.97 -12.85 9.09
C GLY A 82 7.45 -12.88 9.50
N VAL A 83 8.23 -11.89 9.06
CA VAL A 83 9.64 -11.73 9.43
C VAL A 83 9.70 -11.10 10.82
N GLN A 84 10.27 -11.81 11.80
CA GLN A 84 10.53 -11.21 13.10
C GLN A 84 11.81 -10.39 13.05
N LEU A 85 11.90 -9.32 13.86
CA LEU A 85 13.13 -8.56 14.00
C LEU A 85 14.31 -9.45 14.43
N ALA A 86 14.03 -10.47 15.25
CA ALA A 86 15.01 -11.47 15.68
C ALA A 86 15.57 -12.32 14.53
N ASP A 87 14.84 -12.44 13.42
CA ASP A 87 15.26 -13.21 12.26
C ASP A 87 16.19 -12.38 11.33
N ILE A 88 16.27 -11.06 11.54
CA ILE A 88 17.12 -10.15 10.77
C ILE A 88 18.51 -10.12 11.42
N VAL A 89 19.47 -10.73 10.75
CA VAL A 89 20.87 -10.81 11.21
C VAL A 89 21.65 -9.54 10.85
N ALA A 90 21.32 -8.92 9.72
CA ALA A 90 21.92 -7.66 9.28
C ALA A 90 21.00 -6.93 8.30
N VAL A 91 21.26 -5.64 8.07
CA VAL A 91 20.66 -4.88 6.96
C VAL A 91 21.80 -4.34 6.10
N ARG A 92 21.81 -4.67 4.81
CA ARG A 92 22.79 -4.16 3.83
C ARG A 92 22.07 -3.52 2.67
N ASN A 93 22.42 -2.29 2.32
CA ASN A 93 21.81 -1.55 1.19
C ASN A 93 20.27 -1.61 1.25
N THR A 94 19.67 -1.28 2.40
CA THR A 94 18.21 -1.35 2.67
C THR A 94 17.58 -2.75 2.61
N THR A 95 18.37 -3.80 2.38
CA THR A 95 17.93 -5.19 2.24
C THR A 95 18.27 -5.96 3.52
N PRO A 96 17.28 -6.52 4.25
CA PRO A 96 17.54 -7.37 5.39
C PRO A 96 18.16 -8.71 4.96
N GLN A 97 19.14 -9.16 5.73
CA GLN A 97 19.74 -10.48 5.64
C GLN A 97 19.23 -11.32 6.81
N MET A 98 18.75 -12.52 6.51
CA MET A 98 18.08 -13.41 7.45
C MET A 98 18.64 -14.82 7.37
N VAL A 99 18.61 -15.56 8.47
CA VAL A 99 18.93 -16.99 8.44
C VAL A 99 17.65 -17.78 8.26
N ARG A 100 17.48 -18.42 7.09
CA ARG A 100 16.38 -19.36 6.83
C ARG A 100 16.95 -20.72 6.45
N SER A 101 16.43 -21.78 7.07
CA SER A 101 16.86 -23.17 6.80
C SER A 101 18.38 -23.37 6.93
N GLY A 102 19.01 -22.69 7.91
CA GLY A 102 20.45 -22.79 8.16
C GLY A 102 21.34 -21.98 7.22
N ALA A 103 20.78 -21.25 6.25
CA ALA A 103 21.53 -20.40 5.32
C ALA A 103 21.19 -18.92 5.48
N LEU A 104 22.20 -18.06 5.34
CA LEU A 104 22.00 -16.62 5.23
C LEU A 104 21.41 -16.30 3.86
N LYS A 105 20.24 -15.66 3.83
CA LYS A 105 19.54 -15.20 2.63
C LYS A 105 19.28 -13.71 2.74
N SER A 106 19.54 -12.99 1.65
CA SER A 106 18.98 -11.65 1.48
C SER A 106 17.53 -11.80 1.06
N GLU A 107 16.62 -11.26 1.86
CA GLU A 107 15.20 -11.18 1.52
C GLU A 107 14.93 -9.81 0.93
N ALA A 108 14.13 -9.73 -0.12
CA ALA A 108 13.65 -8.47 -0.67
C ALA A 108 12.24 -8.21 -0.11
N PRO A 109 12.10 -7.75 1.14
CA PRO A 109 10.80 -7.64 1.82
C PRO A 109 9.86 -6.66 1.09
N TYR A 110 10.43 -5.74 0.32
CA TYR A 110 9.71 -4.71 -0.42
C TYR A 110 9.42 -5.08 -1.87
N HIS A 111 9.83 -6.25 -2.37
CA HIS A 111 9.69 -6.57 -3.79
C HIS A 111 8.22 -6.70 -4.25
N GLN A 112 7.33 -7.12 -3.34
CA GLN A 112 5.90 -7.12 -3.63
C GLN A 112 5.31 -5.72 -3.59
N ALA A 113 5.70 -4.90 -2.60
CA ALA A 113 5.35 -3.49 -2.55
C ALA A 113 5.82 -2.72 -3.80
N GLU A 114 7.04 -2.98 -4.27
CA GLU A 114 7.60 -2.44 -5.52
C GLU A 114 6.75 -2.82 -6.74
N LYS A 115 6.40 -4.10 -6.89
CA LYS A 115 5.51 -4.57 -7.98
C LYS A 115 4.16 -3.87 -7.97
N VAL A 116 3.58 -3.70 -6.78
CA VAL A 116 2.30 -3.01 -6.61
C VAL A 116 2.43 -1.53 -6.98
N LEU A 117 3.49 -0.85 -6.54
CA LEU A 117 3.75 0.55 -6.89
C LEU A 117 3.95 0.74 -8.39
N LEU A 118 4.75 -0.12 -9.04
CA LEU A 118 4.93 -0.11 -10.49
C LEU A 118 3.60 -0.34 -11.21
N ARG A 119 2.77 -1.26 -10.71
CA ARG A 119 1.46 -1.51 -11.30
C ARG A 119 0.50 -0.32 -11.12
N LEU A 120 0.49 0.31 -9.96
CA LEU A 120 -0.30 1.51 -9.70
C LEU A 120 0.13 2.64 -10.62
N ARG A 121 1.44 2.86 -10.78
CA ARG A 121 2.00 3.81 -11.76
C ARG A 121 1.52 3.51 -13.17
N ASP A 122 1.70 2.28 -13.65
CA ASP A 122 1.28 1.89 -15.00
C ASP A 122 -0.23 2.10 -15.23
N LEU A 123 -1.06 1.82 -14.21
CA LEU A 123 -2.51 2.06 -14.27
C LEU A 123 -2.84 3.56 -14.30
N MET A 124 -2.13 4.38 -13.52
CA MET A 124 -2.28 5.84 -13.53
C MET A 124 -1.85 6.41 -14.88
N GLU A 125 -0.70 6.01 -15.41
CA GLU A 125 -0.21 6.44 -16.73
C GLU A 125 -1.20 6.11 -17.84
N ARG A 126 -1.79 4.90 -17.82
CA ARG A 126 -2.84 4.52 -18.79
C ARG A 126 -4.09 5.37 -18.65
N ARG A 127 -4.50 5.68 -17.43
CA ARG A 127 -5.70 6.50 -17.17
C ARG A 127 -5.51 7.94 -17.58
N VAL A 128 -4.35 8.54 -17.26
CA VAL A 128 -3.96 9.88 -17.71
C VAL A 128 -3.88 9.93 -19.23
N SER A 129 -3.24 8.95 -19.86
CA SER A 129 -3.16 8.86 -21.33
C SER A 129 -4.54 8.70 -21.99
N GLY A 130 -5.47 8.03 -21.31
CA GLY A 130 -6.86 7.90 -21.74
C GLY A 130 -7.63 9.22 -21.63
N ILE A 131 -7.49 9.92 -20.51
CA ILE A 131 -8.08 11.25 -20.29
C ILE A 131 -7.53 12.26 -21.30
N HIS A 132 -6.21 12.23 -21.56
CA HIS A 132 -5.59 13.13 -22.51
C HIS A 132 -6.08 12.89 -23.94
N ARG A 133 -6.24 11.62 -24.35
CA ARG A 133 -6.87 11.28 -25.63
C ARG A 133 -8.32 11.73 -25.72
N LEU A 134 -9.10 11.55 -24.65
CA LEU A 134 -10.49 11.99 -24.61
C LEU A 134 -10.58 13.52 -24.72
N ALA A 135 -9.76 14.24 -23.97
CA ALA A 135 -9.67 15.70 -24.02
C ALA A 135 -9.25 16.20 -25.42
N ASN A 136 -8.29 15.54 -26.06
CA ASN A 136 -7.88 15.86 -27.44
C ASN A 136 -9.00 15.62 -28.46
N SER A 137 -9.85 14.61 -28.23
CA SER A 137 -10.99 14.32 -29.12
C SER A 137 -12.19 15.25 -28.91
N LEU A 138 -12.42 15.70 -27.68
CA LEU A 138 -13.58 16.50 -27.30
C LEU A 138 -13.32 18.01 -27.38
N PHE A 139 -12.07 18.43 -27.14
CA PHE A 139 -11.66 19.83 -27.08
C PHE A 139 -10.28 20.07 -27.73
N PRO A 140 -10.12 19.74 -29.03
CA PRO A 140 -8.81 19.81 -29.69
C PRO A 140 -8.19 21.22 -29.66
N GLU A 141 -9.01 22.26 -29.75
CA GLU A 141 -8.56 23.65 -29.80
C GLU A 141 -8.01 24.14 -28.44
N ILE A 142 -8.59 23.68 -27.33
CA ILE A 142 -8.16 24.05 -25.97
C ILE A 142 -6.82 23.42 -25.64
N VAL A 143 -6.62 22.14 -26.01
CA VAL A 143 -5.36 21.45 -25.74
C VAL A 143 -4.23 21.99 -26.61
N SER A 144 -4.50 22.33 -27.87
CA SER A 144 -3.52 22.95 -28.76
C SER A 144 -3.05 24.32 -28.24
N ALA A 145 -3.98 25.15 -27.77
CA ALA A 145 -3.65 26.46 -27.18
C ALA A 145 -2.84 26.34 -25.87
N ALA A 146 -3.15 25.34 -25.03
CA ALA A 146 -2.42 25.09 -23.80
C ALA A 146 -0.99 24.58 -24.04
N ALA A 147 -0.78 23.72 -25.04
CA ALA A 147 0.55 23.25 -25.41
C ALA A 147 1.42 24.39 -25.97
N ALA A 148 0.85 25.25 -26.82
CA ALA A 148 1.53 26.42 -27.35
C ALA A 148 1.91 27.45 -26.27
N ALA A 149 1.18 27.51 -25.15
CA ALA A 149 1.49 28.40 -24.04
C ALA A 149 2.63 27.88 -23.13
N ILE A 150 2.88 26.57 -23.11
CA ILE A 150 3.96 25.95 -22.32
C ILE A 150 5.31 26.06 -23.04
N ASP A 151 5.34 25.99 -24.37
CA ASP A 151 6.58 26.12 -25.17
C ASP A 151 7.10 27.57 -25.29
N VAL A 152 6.38 28.56 -24.77
CA VAL A 152 6.72 29.99 -24.84
C VAL A 152 7.17 30.57 -23.49
N ALA A 153 7.19 29.76 -22.42
CA ALA A 153 7.62 30.15 -21.07
C ALA A 153 8.98 29.54 -20.68
#